data_AF-A0A3D5L2Y4-F1
#
_entry.id   AF-A0A3D5L2Y4-F1
#
_cell.length_a   1.000
_cell.length_b   1.000
_cell.length_c   1.000
_cell.angle_alpha   90.00
_cell.angle_beta   90.00
_cell.angle_gamma   90.00
#
_symmetry.space_group_name_H-M   'P 1'
#
loop_
_entity.id
_entity.type
_entity.pdbx_description
1 polymer ?
#
loop_
_entity_poly.entity_id
_entity_poly.type
_entity_poly.pdbx_seq_one_letter_code
_entity_poly.pdbx_strand_id
1 'polypeptide(L)'
;MSFKLRTYTPPDFSVEPFVSAPDCTLIPAPKDGVAPDHYHSTTIFPEYFKIDGKWELATESRMDCTAVWKDGRIQVIEFRNLHKGDLVVIGRKEDASEGIYVYPYGFGSQDKNKDL
;
A
#
# COMPACT_ATOMS: atom_id res chain seq x y z
N MET A 1 12.55 8.85 -32.99
CA MET A 1 11.49 8.55 -31.99
C MET A 1 11.90 9.21 -30.68
N SER A 2 11.16 10.21 -30.20
CA SER A 2 11.40 10.79 -28.88
C SER A 2 10.83 9.84 -27.81
N PHE A 3 11.61 9.55 -26.77
CA PHE A 3 11.12 8.83 -25.61
C PHE A 3 9.95 9.58 -24.95
N LYS A 4 8.90 8.85 -24.54
CA LYS A 4 7.77 9.37 -23.77
C LYS A 4 7.54 8.45 -22.57
N LEU A 5 7.62 9.02 -21.36
CA LEU A 5 7.28 8.30 -20.14
C LEU A 5 5.83 7.83 -20.20
N ARG A 6 5.58 6.57 -19.80
CA ARG A 6 4.23 6.05 -19.65
C ARG A 6 3.55 6.77 -18.51
N THR A 7 2.29 7.12 -18.70
CA THR A 7 1.46 7.72 -17.65
C THR A 7 0.98 6.62 -16.72
N TYR A 8 1.08 6.88 -15.42
CA TYR A 8 0.52 5.98 -14.41
C TYR A 8 -1.01 6.04 -14.45
N THR A 9 -1.67 4.88 -14.41
CA THR A 9 -3.12 4.76 -14.28
C THR A 9 -3.42 4.03 -12.98
N PRO A 10 -4.06 4.66 -11.97
CA PRO A 10 -4.40 3.97 -10.72
C PRO A 10 -5.54 2.96 -10.92
N PRO A 11 -5.75 2.03 -9.97
CA PRO A 11 -6.95 1.20 -9.93
C PRO A 11 -8.22 2.05 -9.86
N ASP A 12 -9.31 1.53 -10.43
CA ASP A 12 -10.64 2.10 -10.21
C ASP A 12 -11.20 1.58 -8.88
N PHE A 13 -11.12 2.41 -7.84
CA PHE A 13 -11.61 2.04 -6.51
C PHE A 13 -13.14 2.16 -6.36
N SER A 14 -13.87 2.53 -7.42
CA SER A 14 -15.33 2.62 -7.41
C SER A 14 -16.04 1.30 -7.75
N VAL A 15 -15.29 0.24 -8.02
CA VAL A 15 -15.82 -1.10 -8.35
C VAL A 15 -15.43 -2.16 -7.31
N GLU A 16 -16.09 -3.31 -7.35
CA GLU A 16 -15.71 -4.45 -6.52
C GLU A 16 -14.34 -5.04 -6.96
N PRO A 17 -13.53 -5.57 -6.02
CA PRO A 17 -13.82 -5.73 -4.59
C PRO A 17 -13.55 -4.46 -3.73
N PHE A 18 -13.10 -3.36 -4.32
CA PHE A 18 -12.57 -2.20 -3.56
C PHE A 18 -13.62 -1.44 -2.77
N VAL A 19 -14.87 -1.40 -3.26
CA VAL A 19 -16.00 -0.77 -2.57
C VAL A 19 -16.31 -1.51 -1.27
N SER A 20 -16.46 -2.84 -1.34
CA SER A 20 -16.82 -3.68 -0.18
C SER A 20 -15.63 -4.07 0.72
N ALA A 21 -14.40 -3.89 0.25
CA ALA A 21 -13.19 -4.14 1.03
C ALA A 21 -13.23 -3.41 2.40
N PRO A 22 -12.73 -4.03 3.48
CA PRO A 22 -12.65 -3.40 4.79
C PRO A 22 -11.52 -2.36 4.83
N ASP A 23 -11.52 -1.53 5.87
CA ASP A 23 -10.35 -0.72 6.22
C ASP A 23 -9.22 -1.62 6.77
N CYS A 24 -7.98 -1.16 6.64
CA CYS A 24 -6.81 -1.80 7.23
C CYS A 24 -6.93 -1.89 8.75
N THR A 25 -6.36 -2.96 9.32
CA THR A 25 -6.15 -3.03 10.77
C THR A 25 -4.86 -2.30 11.14
N LEU A 26 -4.96 -1.36 12.09
CA LEU A 26 -3.84 -0.58 12.61
C LEU A 26 -3.51 -1.01 14.04
N ILE A 27 -2.24 -1.37 14.29
CA ILE A 27 -1.75 -1.77 15.61
C ILE A 27 -0.57 -0.87 16.01
N PRO A 28 -0.54 -0.34 17.25
CA PRO A 28 0.59 0.44 17.72
C PRO A 28 1.86 -0.40 17.79
N ALA A 29 2.96 0.14 17.29
CA ALA A 29 4.28 -0.45 17.45
C ALA A 29 4.61 -0.66 18.94
N PRO A 30 5.02 -1.87 19.37
CA PRO A 30 5.20 -2.18 20.79
C PRO A 30 6.38 -1.43 21.43
N LYS A 31 7.42 -1.14 20.65
CA LYS A 31 8.68 -0.48 21.07
C LYS A 31 9.33 0.22 19.88
N ASP A 32 10.23 1.14 20.16
CA ASP A 32 11.07 1.74 19.12
C ASP A 32 11.84 0.66 18.36
N GLY A 33 11.90 0.77 17.04
CA GLY A 33 12.60 -0.20 16.20
C GLY A 33 11.82 -1.48 15.88
N VAL A 34 10.63 -1.69 16.46
CA VAL A 34 9.93 -2.98 16.44
C VAL A 34 8.52 -2.83 15.87
N ALA A 35 8.25 -3.50 14.75
CA ALA A 35 6.90 -3.61 14.19
C ALA A 35 6.06 -4.62 15.01
N PRO A 36 4.72 -4.48 15.05
CA PRO A 36 3.85 -5.46 15.68
C PRO A 36 3.85 -6.80 14.91
N ASP A 37 3.38 -7.86 15.56
CA ASP A 37 3.13 -9.12 14.88
C ASP A 37 2.16 -8.91 13.71
N HIS A 38 2.36 -9.68 12.64
CA HIS A 38 1.58 -9.57 11.40
C HIS A 38 1.65 -8.21 10.66
N TYR A 39 2.64 -7.34 10.95
CA TYR A 39 2.87 -6.11 10.17
C TYR A 39 2.94 -6.39 8.66
N HIS A 40 2.33 -5.53 7.84
CA HIS A 40 2.46 -5.62 6.39
C HIS A 40 3.86 -5.18 5.95
N SER A 41 4.54 -6.04 5.18
CA SER A 41 5.87 -5.76 4.62
C SER A 41 5.71 -5.22 3.21
N THR A 42 6.20 -4.02 2.97
CA THR A 42 6.06 -3.38 1.67
C THR A 42 6.95 -4.01 0.60
N THR A 43 6.46 -3.97 -0.63
CA THR A 43 7.10 -4.37 -1.88
C THR A 43 7.67 -3.14 -2.60
N ILE A 44 8.08 -3.33 -3.86
CA ILE A 44 8.51 -2.22 -4.74
C ILE A 44 7.37 -1.65 -5.59
N PHE A 45 6.19 -2.28 -5.58
CA PHE A 45 5.06 -1.84 -6.38
C PHE A 45 4.29 -0.71 -5.67
N PRO A 46 3.45 0.05 -6.40
CA PRO A 46 2.45 0.90 -5.78
C PRO A 46 1.55 0.09 -4.85
N GLU A 47 1.38 0.55 -3.62
CA GLU A 47 0.52 -0.10 -2.62
C GLU A 47 -0.49 0.88 -2.07
N TYR A 48 -1.71 0.41 -1.96
CA TYR A 48 -2.85 1.16 -1.48
C TYR A 48 -3.37 0.56 -0.19
N PHE A 49 -3.78 1.42 0.73
CA PHE A 49 -4.28 1.07 2.05
C PHE A 49 -5.62 1.76 2.27
N LYS A 50 -6.66 1.00 2.61
CA LYS A 50 -7.98 1.57 2.87
C LYS A 50 -8.05 2.04 4.32
N ILE A 51 -8.20 3.35 4.53
CA ILE A 51 -8.28 3.98 5.86
C ILE A 51 -9.50 4.91 5.86
N ASP A 52 -10.36 4.77 6.86
CA ASP A 52 -11.60 5.54 7.00
C ASP A 52 -12.43 5.55 5.70
N GLY A 53 -12.54 4.38 5.06
CA GLY A 53 -13.27 4.17 3.80
C GLY A 53 -12.56 4.68 2.53
N LYS A 54 -11.35 5.23 2.62
CA LYS A 54 -10.60 5.79 1.49
C LYS A 54 -9.34 4.99 1.16
N TRP A 55 -9.10 4.76 -0.12
CA TRP A 55 -7.88 4.11 -0.59
C TRP A 55 -6.74 5.11 -0.74
N GLU A 56 -5.76 5.03 0.15
CA GLU A 56 -4.60 5.91 0.22
C GLU A 56 -3.38 5.24 -0.40
N LEU A 57 -2.70 5.93 -1.32
CA LEU A 57 -1.46 5.46 -1.93
C LEU A 57 -0.27 5.74 -1.02
N ALA A 58 0.59 4.74 -0.80
CA ALA A 58 1.90 4.94 -0.19
C ALA A 58 2.84 5.68 -1.16
N THR A 59 2.95 7.01 -1.04
CA THR A 59 3.67 7.85 -2.01
C THR A 59 5.20 7.70 -1.96
N GLU A 60 5.76 7.30 -0.82
CA GLU A 60 7.19 7.10 -0.62
C GLU A 60 7.51 5.60 -0.65
N SER A 61 7.30 4.93 -1.79
CA SER A 61 7.45 3.48 -1.91
C SER A 61 8.89 3.01 -1.73
N ARG A 62 9.04 1.97 -0.91
CA ARG A 62 10.29 1.24 -0.67
C ARG A 62 9.96 -0.17 -0.19
N MET A 63 10.70 -1.15 -0.67
CA MET A 63 10.56 -2.54 -0.22
C MET A 63 11.18 -2.78 1.17
N ASP A 64 10.77 -3.87 1.83
CA ASP A 64 11.28 -4.32 3.13
C ASP A 64 11.10 -3.28 4.25
N CYS A 65 9.99 -2.56 4.21
CA CYS A 65 9.58 -1.59 5.22
C CYS A 65 8.17 -1.92 5.74
N THR A 66 7.62 -1.07 6.60
CA THR A 66 6.22 -1.19 7.04
C THR A 66 5.43 0.09 6.78
N ALA A 67 4.13 -0.05 6.61
CA ALA A 67 3.22 1.08 6.38
C ALA A 67 2.68 1.60 7.71
N VAL A 68 2.86 2.90 7.97
CA VAL A 68 2.40 3.60 9.17
C VAL A 68 1.36 4.63 8.78
N TRP A 69 0.20 4.63 9.46
CA TRP A 69 -0.78 5.69 9.33
C TRP A 69 -0.44 6.86 10.25
N LYS A 70 -0.02 7.97 9.67
CA LYS A 70 0.45 9.15 10.43
C LYS A 70 0.29 10.42 9.62
N ASP A 71 -0.18 11.48 10.29
CA ASP A 71 -0.42 12.79 9.68
C ASP A 71 -1.40 12.75 8.49
N GLY A 72 -2.40 11.86 8.55
CA GLY A 72 -3.43 11.73 7.50
C GLY A 72 -2.93 11.10 6.20
N ARG A 73 -1.79 10.40 6.23
CA ARG A 73 -1.24 9.67 5.08
C ARG A 73 -0.55 8.37 5.50
N ILE A 74 -0.33 7.48 4.54
CA ILE A 74 0.52 6.31 4.71
C ILE A 74 1.99 6.72 4.53
N GLN A 75 2.80 6.44 5.55
CA GLN A 75 4.25 6.61 5.52
C GLN A 75 4.89 5.23 5.47
N VAL A 76 5.82 5.01 4.54
CA VAL A 76 6.60 3.77 4.46
C VAL A 76 7.86 3.94 5.28
N ILE A 77 7.97 3.18 6.37
CA ILE A 77 8.98 3.38 7.41
C ILE A 77 9.86 2.14 7.55
N GLU A 78 11.17 2.32 7.48
CA GLU A 78 12.13 1.28 7.87
C GLU A 78 12.00 0.97 9.36
N PHE A 79 12.14 -0.30 9.76
CA PHE A 79 11.97 -0.70 11.17
C PHE A 79 12.76 0.15 12.15
N ARG A 80 14.03 0.49 11.84
CA ARG A 80 14.89 1.35 12.67
C ARG A 80 14.35 2.75 12.96
N ASN A 81 13.39 3.22 12.18
CA ASN A 81 12.75 4.53 12.31
C ASN A 81 11.35 4.45 12.92
N LEU A 82 10.86 3.25 13.27
CA LEU A 82 9.61 3.09 14.01
C LEU A 82 9.77 3.60 15.44
N HIS A 83 8.77 4.34 15.91
CA HIS A 83 8.65 4.72 17.30
C HIS A 83 7.50 3.96 17.97
N LYS A 84 7.66 3.69 19.26
CA LYS A 84 6.60 3.08 20.07
C LYS A 84 5.30 3.87 19.91
N GLY A 85 4.22 3.17 19.60
CA GLY A 85 2.89 3.75 19.44
C GLY A 85 2.57 4.24 18.02
N ASP A 86 3.52 4.24 17.08
CA ASP A 86 3.19 4.47 15.66
C ASP A 86 2.16 3.43 15.20
N LEU A 87 1.11 3.87 14.49
CA LEU A 87 0.02 3.01 14.04
C LEU A 87 0.42 2.27 12.77
N VAL A 88 0.85 1.02 12.92
CA VAL A 88 1.35 0.18 11.84
C VAL A 88 0.21 -0.64 11.23
N VAL A 89 0.13 -0.68 9.91
CA VAL A 89 -0.78 -1.57 9.17
C VAL A 89 -0.34 -3.02 9.36
N ILE A 90 -1.28 -3.88 9.75
CA ILE A 90 -1.09 -5.33 9.79
C ILE A 90 -1.96 -6.01 8.73
N GLY A 91 -1.48 -7.16 8.23
CA GLY A 91 -2.15 -7.92 7.19
C GLY A 91 -1.16 -8.72 6.34
N ARG A 92 -1.66 -9.69 5.58
CA ARG A 92 -0.85 -10.57 4.72
C ARG A 92 -1.40 -10.66 3.31
N LYS A 93 -2.66 -10.28 3.09
CA LYS A 93 -3.30 -10.34 1.78
C LYS A 93 -3.21 -8.98 1.10
N GLU A 94 -2.79 -9.02 -0.15
CA GLU A 94 -2.49 -7.87 -0.99
C GLU A 94 -3.55 -7.65 -2.09
N ASP A 95 -4.70 -8.32 -1.97
CA ASP A 95 -5.78 -8.41 -2.95
C ASP A 95 -7.00 -7.53 -2.58
N ALA A 96 -6.80 -6.55 -1.72
CA ALA A 96 -7.80 -5.69 -1.08
C ALA A 96 -8.66 -6.34 0.02
N SER A 97 -8.61 -7.66 0.23
CA SER A 97 -9.50 -8.32 1.20
C SER A 97 -9.21 -7.97 2.67
N GLU A 98 -8.03 -7.40 2.96
CA GLU A 98 -7.64 -6.88 4.29
C GLU A 98 -7.43 -5.35 4.26
N GLY A 99 -7.98 -4.66 3.26
CA GLY A 99 -7.76 -3.23 3.03
C GLY A 99 -6.39 -2.89 2.46
N ILE A 100 -5.56 -3.89 2.14
CA ILE A 100 -4.23 -3.72 1.53
C ILE A 100 -4.30 -4.18 0.08
N TYR A 101 -3.83 -3.36 -0.85
CA TYR A 101 -3.82 -3.69 -2.27
C TYR A 101 -2.50 -3.34 -2.95
N VAL A 102 -1.80 -4.35 -3.48
CA VAL A 102 -0.56 -4.18 -4.23
C VAL A 102 -0.86 -4.14 -5.73
N TYR A 103 -0.41 -3.10 -6.42
CA TYR A 103 -0.82 -2.80 -7.79
C TYR A 103 0.37 -2.67 -8.77
N PRO A 104 0.81 -3.78 -9.39
CA PRO A 104 1.94 -3.78 -10.32
C PRO A 104 1.60 -3.27 -11.73
N TYR A 105 0.33 -3.08 -12.06
CA TYR A 105 -0.13 -2.89 -13.44
C TYR A 105 -0.30 -1.44 -13.88
N GLY A 106 0.03 -0.46 -13.03
CA GLY A 106 -0.28 0.95 -13.31
C GLY A 106 0.45 1.59 -14.49
N PHE A 107 1.45 0.92 -15.06
CA PHE A 107 2.15 1.32 -16.29
C PHE A 107 1.98 0.31 -17.44
N GLY A 108 1.03 -0.62 -17.31
CA GLY A 108 0.70 -1.63 -18.32
C GLY A 108 0.30 -1.02 -19.67
N SER A 109 0.39 -1.80 -20.74
CA SER A 109 -0.07 -1.36 -22.06
C SER A 109 -1.61 -1.29 -22.07
N GLN A 110 -2.19 -0.26 -22.71
CA GLN A 110 -3.65 -0.20 -22.92
C GLN A 110 -4.13 -1.22 -23.97
N ASP A 111 -3.18 -1.82 -24.70
CA ASP A 111 -3.43 -2.89 -25.66
C ASP A 111 -3.51 -4.22 -24.92
N LYS A 112 -4.74 -4.72 -24.66
CA LYS A 112 -5.01 -6.02 -24.02
C LYS A 112 -4.40 -7.26 -24.74
N ASN A 113 -3.63 -7.07 -25.81
CA ASN A 113 -3.23 -8.12 -26.76
C ASN A 113 -1.71 -8.20 -26.99
N LYS A 114 -0.88 -7.64 -26.11
CA LYS A 114 0.59 -7.61 -26.30
C LYS A 114 1.45 -8.19 -25.18
N ASP A 115 0.84 -8.63 -24.08
CA ASP A 115 1.58 -9.16 -22.93
C ASP A 115 1.34 -10.68 -22.72
N LEU A 116 1.05 -11.42 -23.81
CA LEU A 116 1.05 -12.90 -23.88
C LEU A 116 1.97 -13.39 -24.99
#